data_AF-A0A5C3NAL4-F1
#
_entry.id   AF-A0A5C3NAL4-F1
#
_cell.length_a   1.000
_cell.length_b   1.000
_cell.length_c   1.000
_cell.angle_alpha   90.00
_cell.angle_beta   90.00
_cell.angle_gamma   90.00
#
_symmetry.space_group_name_H-M   'P 1'
#
loop_
_entity.id
_entity.type
_entity.pdbx_description
1 polymer ?
#
loop_
_entity_poly.entity_id
_entity_poly.type
_entity_poly.pdbx_seq_one_letter_code
_entity_poly.pdbx_strand_id
1 'polypeptide(L)'
;MSTTTTSFLTLPAPLRTFLASFPLYTYPAIQARPAHSKPTHPTIWIHPPLSDPDHNLLSADVECLKWQAYIAMRDVEGVRVRCDVKAEGGVGGRLPSLWVPVALGLEGQKEADEGELLPAHLIPAWVDREKAVEKADELEGYKDVEARDESRAWVTLLEGTVHSALITFQPTSTTARSSSVASILTPPPAPLTGLASLFPPYGAHVPSAEVEVKYAEAISALSERLSGDKWFLGSETPTPLDALAFAYLHAILHSSTSGGPLRTQVTRRVNLVAWERRVSGLVRAAFVKAGDV
;
A
#
# COMPACT_ATOMS: atom_id res chain seq x y z
N MET A 1 -13.49 19.28 24.56
CA MET A 1 -12.75 20.46 25.05
C MET A 1 -11.93 21.00 23.89
N SER A 2 -12.47 21.99 23.16
CA SER A 2 -11.76 22.69 22.08
C SER A 2 -11.35 24.06 22.59
N THR A 3 -10.06 24.32 22.66
CA THR A 3 -9.50 25.62 22.98
C THR A 3 -9.66 26.54 21.78
N THR A 4 -10.70 27.38 21.81
CA THR A 4 -10.87 28.51 20.91
C THR A 4 -9.84 29.57 21.28
N THR A 5 -8.74 29.65 20.54
CA THR A 5 -7.82 30.80 20.62
C THR A 5 -8.48 31.98 19.94
N THR A 6 -9.27 32.72 20.70
CA THR A 6 -9.89 33.97 20.29
C THR A 6 -8.85 35.08 20.31
N SER A 7 -8.32 35.43 19.13
CA SER A 7 -7.49 36.63 18.96
C SER A 7 -8.36 37.89 19.07
N PHE A 8 -8.53 38.40 20.29
CA PHE A 8 -9.36 39.57 20.61
C PHE A 8 -8.69 40.95 20.38
N LEU A 9 -7.54 41.02 19.71
CA LEU A 9 -6.85 42.29 19.46
C LEU A 9 -6.79 42.57 17.96
N THR A 10 -7.79 43.32 17.48
CA THR A 10 -7.78 43.83 16.10
C THR A 10 -6.93 45.09 16.07
N LEU A 11 -5.82 45.06 15.32
CA LEU A 11 -4.91 46.19 15.18
C LEU A 11 -5.63 47.41 14.60
N PRO A 12 -5.51 48.60 15.21
CA PRO A 12 -6.01 49.84 14.65
C PRO A 12 -5.47 50.07 13.24
N ALA A 13 -6.33 50.55 12.34
CA ALA A 13 -6.00 50.81 10.93
C ALA A 13 -4.65 51.53 10.70
N PRO A 14 -4.26 52.59 11.44
CA PRO A 14 -2.98 53.26 11.18
C PRO A 14 -1.76 52.37 11.48
N LEU A 15 -1.84 51.53 12.52
CA LEU A 15 -0.78 50.58 12.84
C LEU A 15 -0.71 49.46 11.81
N ARG A 16 -1.86 49.02 11.28
CA ARG A 16 -1.90 48.06 10.16
C ARG A 16 -1.23 48.62 8.91
N THR A 17 -1.45 49.89 8.59
CA THR A 17 -0.82 50.57 7.45
C THR A 17 0.68 50.74 7.64
N PHE A 18 1.12 51.12 8.85
CA PHE A 18 2.55 51.21 9.18
C PHE A 18 3.25 49.85 9.14
N LEU A 19 2.60 48.78 9.63
CA LEU A 19 3.18 47.44 9.59
C LEU A 19 3.16 46.83 8.18
N ALA A 20 2.25 47.27 7.31
CA ALA A 20 2.23 46.86 5.90
C ALA A 20 3.40 47.42 5.06
N SER A 21 4.12 48.44 5.54
CA SER A 21 5.37 48.89 4.89
C SER A 21 6.58 48.00 5.20
N PHE A 22 6.41 46.98 6.03
CA PHE A 22 7.39 45.92 6.21
C PHE A 22 6.96 44.70 5.39
N PRO A 23 7.88 44.02 4.68
CA PRO A 23 9.34 44.23 4.67
C PRO A 23 9.78 45.43 3.80
N LEU A 24 10.84 46.14 4.24
CA LEU A 24 11.40 47.30 3.54
C LEU A 24 12.02 46.95 2.18
N TYR A 25 12.43 45.69 2.00
CA TYR A 25 12.97 45.16 0.76
C TYR A 25 12.62 43.67 0.65
N THR A 26 11.87 43.31 -0.38
CA THR A 26 11.56 41.92 -0.71
C THR A 26 12.52 41.48 -1.80
N TYR A 27 13.42 40.55 -1.46
CA TYR A 27 14.24 39.88 -2.46
C TYR A 27 13.36 39.14 -3.46
N PRO A 28 13.77 39.01 -4.73
CA PRO A 28 13.07 38.12 -5.65
C PRO A 28 12.99 36.72 -5.03
N ALA A 29 11.89 36.02 -5.31
CA ALA A 29 11.73 34.64 -4.88
C ALA A 29 12.99 33.86 -5.29
N ILE A 30 13.60 33.17 -4.32
CA ILE A 30 14.70 32.26 -4.61
C ILE A 30 14.15 31.27 -5.61
N GLN A 31 14.67 31.31 -6.85
CA GLN A 31 14.31 30.31 -7.84
C GLN A 31 14.78 28.98 -7.27
N ALA A 32 13.82 28.17 -6.83
CA ALA A 32 14.12 26.81 -6.44
C ALA A 32 14.88 26.18 -7.59
N ARG A 33 16.06 25.62 -7.30
CA ARG A 33 16.78 24.71 -8.21
C ARG A 33 15.71 23.79 -8.80
N PRO A 34 15.61 23.64 -10.14
CA PRO A 34 14.41 23.08 -10.78
C PRO A 34 13.95 21.89 -9.98
N ALA A 35 12.86 22.11 -9.21
CA ALA A 35 12.24 21.05 -8.45
C ALA A 35 11.97 19.95 -9.47
N HIS A 36 12.33 18.72 -9.14
CA HIS A 36 12.21 17.54 -10.00
C HIS A 36 11.08 17.72 -11.01
N SER A 37 11.42 17.60 -12.31
CA SER A 37 10.52 17.83 -13.45
C SER A 37 9.08 17.48 -13.11
N LYS A 38 8.16 18.46 -13.21
CA LYS A 38 6.73 18.25 -12.97
C LYS A 38 6.30 16.95 -13.69
N PRO A 39 5.62 16.02 -13.00
CA PRO A 39 5.29 14.74 -13.59
C PRO A 39 4.35 14.99 -14.76
N THR A 40 4.72 14.50 -15.93
CA THR A 40 3.84 14.50 -17.10
C THR A 40 2.92 13.29 -17.13
N HIS A 41 3.18 12.27 -16.30
CA HIS A 41 2.42 11.03 -16.21
C HIS A 41 2.21 10.67 -14.73
N PRO A 42 1.11 9.97 -14.40
CA PRO A 42 0.87 9.44 -13.06
C PRO A 42 2.09 8.68 -12.57
N THR A 43 2.56 8.99 -11.36
CA THR A 43 3.79 8.41 -10.80
C THR A 43 3.52 7.88 -9.40
N ILE A 44 3.58 6.56 -9.21
CA ILE A 44 3.44 5.92 -7.90
C ILE A 44 4.80 5.89 -7.19
N TRP A 45 4.79 6.31 -5.93
CA TRP A 45 5.94 6.22 -5.05
C TRP A 45 5.81 4.95 -4.21
N ILE A 46 6.84 4.12 -4.23
CA ILE A 46 6.83 2.81 -3.58
C ILE A 46 8.10 2.58 -2.78
N HIS A 47 8.06 1.58 -1.90
CA HIS A 47 9.29 1.03 -1.35
C HIS A 47 10.12 0.35 -2.45
N PRO A 48 11.45 0.43 -2.39
CA PRO A 48 12.32 -0.18 -3.39
C PRO A 48 12.12 -1.71 -3.45
N PRO A 49 12.33 -2.32 -4.62
CA PRO A 49 12.33 -3.77 -4.78
C PRO A 49 13.44 -4.44 -3.95
N LEU A 50 13.25 -5.74 -3.63
CA LEU A 50 14.28 -6.55 -2.96
C LEU A 50 15.46 -6.92 -3.88
N SER A 51 15.19 -7.03 -5.18
CA SER A 51 16.17 -7.28 -6.23
C SER A 51 16.53 -5.98 -6.93
N ASP A 52 17.56 -6.01 -7.77
CA ASP A 52 18.10 -4.84 -8.48
C ASP A 52 17.01 -3.83 -8.92
N PRO A 53 17.01 -2.61 -8.32
CA PRO A 53 16.01 -1.58 -8.61
C PRO A 53 16.04 -1.05 -10.04
N ASP A 54 17.10 -1.36 -10.79
CA ASP A 54 17.19 -0.94 -12.18
C ASP A 54 16.35 -1.82 -13.12
N HIS A 55 16.09 -3.08 -12.74
CA HIS A 55 15.40 -4.06 -13.58
C HIS A 55 14.06 -4.53 -12.99
N ASN A 56 13.83 -4.27 -11.70
CA ASN A 56 12.59 -4.65 -11.02
C ASN A 56 11.78 -3.41 -10.63
N LEU A 57 10.52 -3.35 -11.07
CA LEU A 57 9.59 -2.26 -10.75
C LEU A 57 8.62 -2.63 -9.62
N LEU A 58 8.62 -3.88 -9.17
CA LEU A 58 7.70 -4.38 -8.14
C LEU A 58 8.27 -4.15 -6.74
N SER A 59 7.49 -3.50 -5.88
CA SER A 59 7.93 -3.16 -4.52
C SER A 59 8.26 -4.40 -3.68
N ALA A 60 9.15 -4.23 -2.70
CA ALA A 60 9.35 -5.21 -1.62
C ALA A 60 8.20 -5.22 -0.59
N ASP A 61 7.41 -4.16 -0.56
CA ASP A 61 6.41 -3.89 0.46
C ASP A 61 5.02 -4.36 0.02
N VAL A 62 4.30 -5.07 0.90
CA VAL A 62 2.99 -5.64 0.57
C VAL A 62 1.95 -4.57 0.28
N GLU A 63 1.95 -3.46 1.03
CA GLU A 63 0.98 -2.39 0.79
C GLU A 63 1.24 -1.71 -0.56
N CYS A 64 2.50 -1.45 -0.88
CA CYS A 64 2.89 -0.92 -2.19
C CYS A 64 2.51 -1.88 -3.32
N LEU A 65 2.81 -3.18 -3.20
CA LEU A 65 2.46 -4.20 -4.19
C LEU A 65 0.95 -4.34 -4.39
N LYS A 66 0.17 -4.26 -3.29
CA LYS A 66 -1.30 -4.31 -3.35
C LYS A 66 -1.83 -3.22 -4.28
N TRP A 67 -1.35 -1.99 -4.09
CA TRP A 67 -1.79 -0.86 -4.91
C TRP A 67 -1.20 -0.89 -6.33
N GLN A 68 0.02 -1.38 -6.51
CA GLN A 68 0.56 -1.63 -7.85
C GLN A 68 -0.31 -2.65 -8.61
N ALA A 69 -0.65 -3.77 -7.97
CA ALA A 69 -1.48 -4.80 -8.57
C ALA A 69 -2.90 -4.31 -8.85
N TYR A 70 -3.49 -3.55 -7.92
CA TYR A 70 -4.81 -2.96 -8.09
C TYR A 70 -4.90 -2.07 -9.34
N ILE A 71 -3.95 -1.14 -9.51
CA ILE A 71 -3.87 -0.25 -10.68
C ILE A 71 -3.75 -1.08 -11.97
N ALA A 72 -2.83 -2.05 -12.00
CA ALA A 72 -2.58 -2.86 -13.17
C ALA A 72 -3.78 -3.76 -13.55
N MET A 73 -4.44 -4.34 -12.55
CA MET A 73 -5.63 -5.19 -12.73
C MET A 73 -6.86 -4.41 -13.21
N ARG A 74 -6.86 -3.09 -13.05
CA ARG A 74 -7.88 -2.19 -13.61
C ARG A 74 -7.46 -1.65 -14.97
N ASP A 75 -6.52 -2.31 -15.65
CA ASP A 75 -6.00 -1.98 -16.98
C ASP A 75 -5.46 -0.54 -17.10
N VAL A 76 -4.99 0.06 -15.99
CA VAL A 76 -4.33 1.37 -16.03
C VAL A 76 -2.85 1.15 -16.34
N GLU A 77 -2.41 1.65 -17.49
CA GLU A 77 -1.06 1.43 -18.02
C GLU A 77 -0.24 2.74 -18.05
N GLY A 78 1.09 2.60 -18.17
CA GLY A 78 1.99 3.75 -18.31
C GLY A 78 2.22 4.52 -17.02
N VAL A 79 1.91 3.93 -15.86
CA VAL A 79 2.16 4.56 -14.56
C VAL A 79 3.65 4.48 -14.25
N ARG A 80 4.26 5.62 -13.93
CA ARG A 80 5.67 5.70 -13.57
C ARG A 80 5.90 5.21 -12.14
N VAL A 81 7.01 4.52 -11.93
CA VAL A 81 7.41 4.03 -10.61
C VAL A 81 8.62 4.81 -10.12
N ARG A 82 8.52 5.28 -8.86
CA ARG A 82 9.56 6.03 -8.16
C ARG A 82 9.88 5.38 -6.82
N CYS A 83 11.16 5.11 -6.55
CA CYS A 83 11.63 4.39 -5.36
C CYS A 83 12.64 5.17 -4.49
N ASP A 84 13.05 6.37 -4.91
CA ASP A 84 14.02 7.23 -4.20
C ASP A 84 13.38 8.02 -3.04
N VAL A 85 12.06 8.04 -2.94
CA VAL A 85 11.32 8.72 -1.87
C VAL A 85 11.14 7.78 -0.68
N LYS A 86 11.54 8.22 0.51
CA LYS A 86 11.32 7.49 1.77
C LYS A 86 9.87 7.64 2.25
N ALA A 87 9.44 6.73 3.13
CA ALA A 87 8.09 6.76 3.72
C ALA A 87 7.69 8.12 4.31
N GLU A 88 8.62 8.79 5.00
CA GLU A 88 8.43 10.13 5.58
C GLU A 88 8.07 11.21 4.56
N GLY A 89 8.44 11.02 3.29
CA GLY A 89 8.10 11.93 2.19
C GLY A 89 6.73 11.66 1.56
N GLY A 90 6.09 10.52 1.87
CA GLY A 90 4.74 10.20 1.40
C GLY A 90 3.65 10.92 2.19
N VAL A 91 2.42 10.89 1.67
CA VAL A 91 1.27 11.52 2.33
C VAL A 91 1.00 10.82 3.66
N GLY A 92 1.02 11.59 4.75
CA GLY A 92 0.87 11.04 6.10
C GLY A 92 2.08 10.22 6.58
N GLY A 93 3.25 10.39 5.95
CA GLY A 93 4.47 9.68 6.31
C GLY A 93 4.44 8.19 5.96
N ARG A 94 3.67 7.81 4.93
CA ARG A 94 3.47 6.43 4.49
C ARG A 94 3.56 6.32 2.97
N LEU A 95 3.97 5.13 2.51
CA LEU A 95 3.92 4.71 1.12
C LEU A 95 2.92 3.55 0.99
N PRO A 96 2.28 3.39 -0.17
CA PRO A 96 2.48 4.17 -1.39
C PRO A 96 1.75 5.52 -1.38
N SER A 97 2.25 6.44 -2.21
CA SER A 97 1.58 7.70 -2.56
C SER A 97 1.58 7.84 -4.07
N LEU A 98 0.49 8.34 -4.66
CA LEU A 98 0.35 8.48 -6.10
C LEU A 98 0.39 9.95 -6.49
N TRP A 99 1.38 10.35 -7.27
CA TRP A 99 1.48 11.71 -7.81
C TRP A 99 0.78 11.79 -9.16
N VAL A 100 -0.31 12.56 -9.21
CA VAL A 100 -1.16 12.74 -10.39
C VAL A 100 -0.92 14.14 -10.97
N PRO A 101 -0.61 14.26 -12.27
CA PRO A 101 -0.48 15.57 -12.93
C PRO A 101 -1.78 16.37 -12.90
N VAL A 102 -1.69 17.72 -12.94
CA VAL A 102 -2.85 18.63 -12.85
C VAL A 102 -3.98 18.30 -13.85
N ALA A 103 -3.62 17.86 -15.06
CA ALA A 103 -4.60 17.47 -16.08
C ALA A 103 -5.46 16.25 -15.69
N LEU A 104 -4.99 15.43 -14.74
CA LEU A 104 -5.58 14.15 -14.35
C LEU A 104 -6.04 14.14 -12.86
N GLY A 105 -5.81 15.22 -12.10
CA GLY A 105 -6.12 15.32 -10.67
C GLY A 105 -7.62 15.38 -10.34
N LEU A 106 -7.99 15.10 -9.08
CA LEU A 106 -9.37 15.08 -8.59
C LEU A 106 -10.00 16.49 -8.63
N GLU A 107 -11.27 16.60 -9.05
CA GLU A 107 -11.94 17.90 -9.14
C GLU A 107 -12.14 18.50 -7.74
N GLY A 108 -11.57 19.69 -7.51
CA GLY A 108 -11.70 20.42 -6.23
C GLY A 108 -10.42 21.11 -5.76
N GLN A 109 -9.25 20.72 -6.29
CA GLN A 109 -7.96 21.35 -5.99
C GLN A 109 -7.35 21.99 -7.25
N LYS A 110 -7.99 23.04 -7.76
CA LYS A 110 -7.51 23.81 -8.94
C LYS A 110 -6.35 24.77 -8.61
N GLU A 111 -5.83 24.78 -7.39
CA GLU A 111 -4.83 25.75 -6.93
C GLU A 111 -3.38 25.23 -6.97
N ALA A 112 -3.15 23.95 -7.23
CA ALA A 112 -1.80 23.38 -7.27
C ALA A 112 -1.25 23.31 -8.71
N ASP A 113 -0.39 24.26 -9.08
CA ASP A 113 0.37 24.29 -10.35
C ASP A 113 1.32 23.08 -10.54
N GLU A 114 1.42 22.18 -9.55
CA GLU A 114 2.43 21.11 -9.45
C GLU A 114 1.83 19.68 -9.46
N GLY A 115 0.51 19.53 -9.60
CA GLY A 115 -0.18 18.25 -9.54
C GLY A 115 -0.62 17.88 -8.12
N GLU A 116 -1.38 16.80 -8.00
CA GLU A 116 -1.96 16.33 -6.73
C GLU A 116 -1.24 15.07 -6.25
N LEU A 117 -0.86 15.04 -4.98
CA LEU A 117 -0.28 13.85 -4.35
C LEU A 117 -1.35 13.14 -3.53
N LEU A 118 -1.78 11.97 -3.99
CA LEU A 118 -2.83 11.16 -3.40
C LEU A 118 -2.26 10.14 -2.40
N PRO A 119 -2.85 10.01 -1.20
CA PRO A 119 -2.59 8.90 -0.30
C PRO A 119 -3.17 7.58 -0.85
N ALA A 120 -2.65 6.45 -0.35
CA ALA A 120 -3.05 5.11 -0.73
C ALA A 120 -4.57 4.86 -0.82
N HIS A 121 -5.35 5.37 0.14
CA HIS A 121 -6.80 5.15 0.19
C HIS A 121 -7.60 5.91 -0.89
N LEU A 122 -6.99 6.90 -1.57
CA LEU A 122 -7.62 7.61 -2.69
C LEU A 122 -7.24 7.04 -4.07
N ILE A 123 -6.34 6.04 -4.11
CA ILE A 123 -5.95 5.37 -5.35
C ILE A 123 -7.15 4.72 -6.06
N PRO A 124 -8.07 3.99 -5.40
CA PRO A 124 -9.26 3.44 -6.05
C PRO A 124 -10.09 4.48 -6.79
N ALA A 125 -10.41 5.59 -6.10
CA ALA A 125 -11.24 6.66 -6.65
C ALA A 125 -10.59 7.31 -7.88
N TRP A 126 -9.25 7.44 -7.89
CA TRP A 126 -8.52 7.91 -9.06
C TRP A 126 -8.55 6.90 -10.22
N VAL A 127 -8.36 5.61 -9.95
CA VAL A 127 -8.41 4.54 -10.97
C VAL A 127 -9.78 4.47 -11.64
N ASP A 128 -10.86 4.52 -10.86
CA ASP A 128 -12.23 4.48 -11.37
C ASP A 128 -12.51 5.66 -12.32
N ARG A 129 -11.93 6.83 -12.01
CA ARG A 129 -12.02 8.02 -12.86
C ARG A 129 -11.22 7.88 -14.15
N GLU A 130 -9.98 7.39 -14.09
CA GLU A 130 -9.15 7.18 -15.30
C GLU A 130 -9.82 6.23 -16.29
N LYS A 131 -10.57 5.24 -15.79
CA LYS A 131 -11.33 4.33 -16.63
C LYS A 131 -12.69 4.86 -17.08
N ALA A 132 -13.04 6.10 -16.73
CA ALA A 132 -14.32 6.75 -17.05
C ALA A 132 -15.52 5.84 -16.74
N VAL A 133 -15.44 5.08 -15.64
CA VAL A 133 -16.51 4.16 -15.26
C VAL A 133 -17.66 5.01 -14.71
N GLU A 134 -18.63 5.34 -15.58
CA GLU A 134 -19.78 6.20 -15.23
C GLU A 134 -20.61 5.68 -14.05
N LYS A 135 -20.55 4.36 -13.81
CA LYS A 135 -21.17 3.71 -12.66
C LYS A 135 -20.14 2.85 -11.95
N ALA A 136 -19.65 3.33 -10.81
CA ALA A 136 -18.76 2.56 -9.93
C ALA A 136 -19.26 1.11 -9.85
N ASP A 137 -18.40 0.16 -10.21
CA ASP A 137 -18.73 -1.26 -10.20
C ASP A 137 -19.10 -1.64 -8.77
N GLU A 138 -20.41 -1.79 -8.51
CA GLU A 138 -20.97 -2.02 -7.17
C GLU A 138 -20.41 -3.31 -6.54
N LEU A 139 -19.95 -4.24 -7.39
CA LEU A 139 -19.36 -5.51 -6.99
C LEU A 139 -17.83 -5.51 -7.12
N GLU A 140 -17.17 -4.42 -7.53
CA GLU A 140 -15.70 -4.30 -7.56
C GLU A 140 -15.01 -5.47 -8.33
N GLY A 141 -15.66 -6.05 -9.33
CA GLY A 141 -15.22 -7.21 -10.10
C GLY A 141 -15.61 -8.58 -9.53
N TYR A 142 -16.24 -8.65 -8.35
CA TYR A 142 -16.77 -9.89 -7.81
C TYR A 142 -17.96 -10.38 -8.62
N LYS A 143 -18.08 -11.71 -8.73
CA LYS A 143 -19.18 -12.37 -9.43
C LYS A 143 -20.57 -12.06 -8.83
N ASP A 144 -20.65 -12.06 -7.51
CA ASP A 144 -21.88 -11.86 -6.74
C ASP A 144 -21.58 -11.25 -5.36
N VAL A 145 -22.65 -10.85 -4.65
CA VAL A 145 -22.57 -10.27 -3.29
C VAL A 145 -22.00 -11.29 -2.29
N GLU A 146 -22.29 -12.57 -2.48
CA GLU A 146 -21.79 -13.65 -1.62
C GLU A 146 -20.27 -13.77 -1.71
N ALA A 147 -19.70 -13.74 -2.93
CA ALA A 147 -18.26 -13.70 -3.16
C ALA A 147 -17.66 -12.43 -2.55
N ARG A 148 -18.31 -11.26 -2.69
CA ARG A 148 -17.84 -10.04 -2.04
C ARG A 148 -17.78 -10.18 -0.51
N ASP A 149 -18.79 -10.76 0.11
CA ASP A 149 -18.79 -10.98 1.56
C ASP A 149 -17.76 -12.06 1.98
N GLU A 150 -17.62 -13.14 1.21
CA GLU A 150 -16.59 -14.16 1.41
C GLU A 150 -15.19 -13.54 1.34
N SER A 151 -14.97 -12.59 0.42
CA SER A 151 -13.68 -11.90 0.25
C SER A 151 -13.19 -11.24 1.54
N ARG A 152 -14.11 -10.74 2.39
CA ARG A 152 -13.74 -10.09 3.66
C ARG A 152 -13.09 -11.06 4.64
N ALA A 153 -13.55 -12.32 4.64
CA ALA A 153 -12.95 -13.38 5.44
C ALA A 153 -11.53 -13.70 4.93
N TRP A 154 -11.35 -13.75 3.61
CA TRP A 154 -10.03 -13.96 3.00
C TRP A 154 -9.07 -12.79 3.24
N VAL A 155 -9.55 -11.54 3.17
CA VAL A 155 -8.76 -10.35 3.53
C VAL A 155 -8.30 -10.44 4.98
N THR A 156 -9.20 -10.81 5.90
CA THR A 156 -8.86 -10.97 7.32
C THR A 156 -7.82 -12.08 7.53
N LEU A 157 -7.92 -13.19 6.79
CA LEU A 157 -6.96 -14.29 6.83
C LEU A 157 -5.58 -13.85 6.30
N LEU A 158 -5.53 -13.06 5.21
CA LEU A 158 -4.30 -12.55 4.63
C LEU A 158 -3.64 -11.49 5.53
N GLU A 159 -4.38 -10.46 5.94
CA GLU A 159 -3.88 -9.36 6.79
C GLU A 159 -3.62 -9.80 8.24
N GLY A 160 -4.27 -10.86 8.70
CA GLY A 160 -4.04 -11.45 10.01
C GLY A 160 -2.95 -12.52 10.00
N THR A 161 -3.30 -13.71 9.50
CA THR A 161 -2.45 -14.91 9.60
C THR A 161 -1.23 -14.82 8.69
N VAL A 162 -1.41 -14.48 7.42
CA VAL A 162 -0.30 -14.45 6.45
C VAL A 162 0.65 -13.29 6.75
N HIS A 163 0.11 -12.12 7.08
CA HIS A 163 0.92 -10.97 7.48
C HIS A 163 1.70 -11.20 8.77
N SER A 164 1.09 -11.78 9.80
CA SER A 164 1.79 -12.10 11.05
C SER A 164 2.95 -13.08 10.81
N ALA A 165 2.76 -14.07 9.93
CA ALA A 165 3.83 -14.97 9.53
C ALA A 165 4.95 -14.25 8.78
N LEU A 166 4.60 -13.39 7.81
CA LEU A 166 5.58 -12.57 7.08
C LEU A 166 6.44 -11.75 8.04
N ILE A 167 5.83 -11.03 8.99
CA ILE A 167 6.56 -10.22 9.98
C ILE A 167 7.43 -11.09 10.89
N THR A 168 6.92 -12.23 11.33
CA THR A 168 7.61 -13.14 12.28
C THR A 168 8.84 -13.79 11.64
N PHE A 169 8.73 -14.25 10.39
CA PHE A 169 9.79 -15.00 9.72
C PHE A 169 10.64 -14.14 8.76
N GLN A 170 10.22 -12.91 8.45
CA GLN A 170 10.91 -11.98 7.55
C GLN A 170 10.89 -10.53 8.10
N PRO A 171 11.55 -10.28 9.24
CA PRO A 171 11.52 -8.96 9.90
C PRO A 171 12.21 -7.84 9.09
N THR A 172 13.00 -8.20 8.08
CA THR A 172 13.66 -7.24 7.17
C THR A 172 12.71 -6.64 6.14
N SER A 173 11.51 -7.22 5.95
CA SER A 173 10.50 -6.60 5.10
C SER A 173 10.02 -5.29 5.74
N THR A 174 10.03 -4.18 5.00
CA THR A 174 9.71 -2.84 5.52
C THR A 174 8.30 -2.75 6.13
N THR A 175 7.38 -3.62 5.71
CA THR A 175 6.05 -3.79 6.31
C THR A 175 6.08 -4.20 7.80
N ALA A 176 7.17 -4.84 8.26
CA ALA A 176 7.30 -5.35 9.63
C ALA A 176 7.57 -4.25 10.68
N ARG A 177 7.86 -3.01 10.25
CA ARG A 177 8.29 -1.95 11.17
C ARG A 177 7.15 -1.13 11.77
N SER A 178 5.93 -1.23 11.24
CA SER A 178 4.81 -0.35 11.63
C SER A 178 3.78 -0.98 12.57
N SER A 179 3.73 -2.31 12.70
CA SER A 179 2.70 -3.01 13.47
C SER A 179 3.32 -4.04 14.41
N SER A 180 2.87 -4.06 15.67
CA SER A 180 3.26 -5.13 16.59
C SER A 180 2.53 -6.40 16.20
N VAL A 181 3.25 -7.52 16.00
CA VAL A 181 2.64 -8.82 15.66
C VAL A 181 1.53 -9.20 16.66
N ALA A 182 1.70 -8.81 17.92
CA ALA A 182 0.72 -9.02 18.99
C ALA A 182 -0.64 -8.35 18.75
N SER A 183 -0.71 -7.24 18.00
CA SER A 183 -1.98 -6.57 17.70
C SER A 183 -2.72 -7.16 16.50
N ILE A 184 -2.06 -8.03 15.72
CA ILE A 184 -2.61 -8.64 14.49
C ILE A 184 -3.11 -10.05 14.75
N LEU A 185 -2.51 -10.78 15.69
CA LEU A 185 -2.89 -12.15 16.01
C LEU A 185 -4.26 -12.22 16.68
N THR A 186 -5.09 -13.12 16.18
CA THR A 186 -6.40 -13.46 16.76
C THR A 186 -6.41 -14.94 17.14
N PRO A 187 -6.55 -15.33 18.42
CA PRO A 187 -6.64 -14.46 19.61
C PRO A 187 -5.31 -13.76 19.93
N PRO A 188 -5.33 -12.65 20.70
CA PRO A 188 -4.11 -11.95 21.10
C PRO A 188 -3.20 -12.88 21.94
N PRO A 189 -1.88 -12.89 21.70
CA PRO A 189 -0.94 -13.75 22.40
C PRO A 189 -0.91 -13.43 23.90
N ALA A 190 -0.65 -14.46 24.72
CA ALA A 190 -0.50 -14.28 26.15
C ALA A 190 0.68 -13.31 26.46
N PRO A 191 0.51 -12.37 27.41
CA PRO A 191 1.60 -11.51 27.84
C PRO A 191 2.75 -12.33 28.41
N LEU A 192 4.01 -11.89 28.24
CA LEU A 192 5.17 -12.62 28.77
C LEU A 192 5.15 -12.70 30.31
N THR A 193 4.44 -11.80 30.97
CA THR A 193 4.18 -11.89 32.39
C THR A 193 2.83 -12.58 32.61
N GLY A 194 2.83 -13.74 33.28
CA GLY A 194 1.58 -14.42 33.63
C GLY A 194 0.65 -13.58 34.51
N LEU A 195 -0.63 -13.97 34.59
CA LEU A 195 -1.66 -13.29 35.40
C LEU A 195 -1.30 -13.12 36.90
N ALA A 196 -0.30 -13.87 37.39
CA ALA A 196 0.21 -13.80 38.76
C ALA A 196 1.46 -12.88 38.93
N SER A 197 1.84 -12.14 37.90
CA SER A 197 2.99 -11.25 37.94
C SER A 197 2.71 -9.95 38.70
N LEU A 198 3.64 -9.54 39.56
CA LEU A 198 3.64 -8.24 40.24
C LEU A 198 4.06 -7.09 39.31
N PHE A 199 4.58 -7.40 38.13
CA PHE A 199 4.96 -6.43 37.10
C PHE A 199 3.89 -6.31 36.03
N PRO A 200 3.68 -5.10 35.45
CA PRO A 200 2.78 -4.90 34.32
C PRO A 200 3.10 -5.85 33.16
N PRO A 201 2.08 -6.30 32.40
CA PRO A 201 2.29 -7.11 31.21
C PRO A 201 3.21 -6.41 30.22
N TYR A 202 4.39 -6.98 30.05
CA TYR A 202 5.42 -6.50 29.13
C TYR A 202 5.72 -7.56 28.08
N GLY A 203 5.57 -7.20 26.80
CA GLY A 203 5.80 -8.08 25.67
C GLY A 203 4.78 -9.22 25.54
N ALA A 204 4.80 -9.88 24.39
CA ALA A 204 3.93 -11.00 24.05
C ALA A 204 4.76 -12.20 23.59
N HIS A 205 4.40 -13.39 24.06
CA HIS A 205 4.98 -14.62 23.50
C HIS A 205 4.24 -14.93 22.20
N VAL A 206 4.88 -14.69 21.05
CA VAL A 206 4.37 -15.15 19.75
C VAL A 206 4.96 -16.53 19.48
N PRO A 207 4.20 -17.63 19.67
CA PRO A 207 4.68 -18.96 19.36
C PRO A 207 4.86 -19.10 17.85
N SER A 208 6.09 -18.98 17.36
CA SER A 208 6.43 -19.05 15.93
C SER A 208 5.93 -20.34 15.27
N ALA A 209 5.99 -21.46 15.99
CA ALA A 209 5.45 -22.75 15.51
C ALA A 209 3.93 -22.72 15.27
N GLU A 210 3.15 -22.05 16.13
CA GLU A 210 1.70 -21.92 15.93
C GLU A 210 1.39 -21.02 14.74
N VAL A 211 2.14 -19.92 14.59
CA VAL A 211 2.03 -19.02 13.43
C VAL A 211 2.35 -19.76 12.14
N GLU A 212 3.37 -20.64 12.14
CA GLU A 212 3.72 -21.46 10.98
C GLU A 212 2.61 -22.44 10.60
N VAL A 213 2.02 -23.13 11.58
CA VAL A 213 0.90 -24.07 11.34
C VAL A 213 -0.30 -23.34 10.76
N LYS A 214 -0.74 -22.24 11.39
CA LYS A 214 -1.86 -21.42 10.90
C LYS A 214 -1.60 -20.88 9.51
N TYR A 215 -0.37 -20.44 9.24
CA TYR A 215 0.04 -20.00 7.92
C TYR A 215 -0.02 -21.13 6.88
N ALA A 216 0.47 -22.33 7.22
CA ALA A 216 0.44 -23.46 6.31
C ALA A 216 -0.99 -23.89 5.95
N GLU A 217 -1.92 -23.85 6.93
CA GLU A 217 -3.35 -24.07 6.73
C GLU A 217 -3.98 -22.97 5.88
N ALA A 218 -3.69 -21.70 6.17
CA ALA A 218 -4.17 -20.54 5.41
C ALA A 218 -3.77 -20.61 3.93
N ILE A 219 -2.50 -20.93 3.64
CA ILE A 219 -2.01 -21.10 2.26
C ILE A 219 -2.61 -22.35 1.60
N SER A 220 -2.95 -23.40 2.36
CA SER A 220 -3.70 -24.56 1.85
C SER A 220 -5.09 -24.17 1.41
N ALA A 221 -5.84 -23.52 2.30
CA ALA A 221 -7.19 -23.07 2.04
C ALA A 221 -7.22 -22.09 0.85
N LEU A 222 -6.25 -21.18 0.75
CA LEU A 222 -6.13 -20.25 -0.38
C LEU A 222 -5.89 -20.99 -1.71
N SER A 223 -5.04 -22.01 -1.71
CA SER A 223 -4.78 -22.85 -2.89
C SER A 223 -6.01 -23.65 -3.30
N GLU A 224 -6.74 -24.22 -2.35
CA GLU A 224 -7.99 -24.94 -2.60
C GLU A 224 -9.07 -24.00 -3.14
N ARG A 225 -9.17 -22.78 -2.59
CA ARG A 225 -10.16 -21.79 -3.03
C ARG A 225 -9.90 -21.25 -4.42
N LEU A 226 -8.63 -21.05 -4.78
CA LEU A 226 -8.25 -20.70 -6.15
C LEU A 226 -8.51 -21.88 -7.10
N SER A 227 -8.26 -23.11 -6.64
CA SER A 227 -8.36 -24.34 -7.44
C SER A 227 -7.66 -24.19 -8.80
N GLY A 228 -8.43 -24.03 -9.88
CA GLY A 228 -7.99 -23.70 -11.24
C GLY A 228 -8.64 -22.45 -11.84
N ASP A 229 -9.29 -21.62 -11.03
CA ASP A 229 -9.94 -20.40 -11.48
C ASP A 229 -8.92 -19.34 -11.92
N LYS A 230 -9.35 -18.46 -12.84
CA LYS A 230 -8.52 -17.36 -13.32
C LYS A 230 -8.32 -16.29 -12.23
N TRP A 231 -9.34 -16.02 -11.44
CA TRP A 231 -9.32 -15.05 -10.35
C TRP A 231 -9.97 -15.67 -9.12
N PHE A 232 -9.65 -15.15 -7.94
CA PHE A 232 -10.24 -15.64 -6.71
C PHE A 232 -11.77 -15.51 -6.75
N LEU A 233 -12.41 -16.46 -6.08
CA LEU A 233 -13.86 -16.55 -5.94
C LEU A 233 -14.63 -16.82 -7.26
N GLY A 234 -13.95 -17.31 -8.30
CA GLY A 234 -14.57 -17.61 -9.59
C GLY A 234 -15.00 -16.36 -10.36
N SER A 235 -14.40 -15.21 -10.06
CA SER A 235 -14.68 -13.93 -10.73
C SER A 235 -14.12 -13.92 -12.15
N GLU A 236 -14.81 -13.26 -13.09
CA GLU A 236 -14.35 -13.16 -14.49
C GLU A 236 -13.25 -12.10 -14.66
N THR A 237 -13.36 -11.03 -13.88
CA THR A 237 -12.44 -9.90 -13.80
C THR A 237 -11.62 -9.96 -12.50
N PRO A 238 -10.43 -9.35 -12.47
CA PRO A 238 -9.63 -9.31 -11.26
C PRO A 238 -10.30 -8.49 -10.16
N THR A 239 -10.15 -8.91 -8.92
CA THR A 239 -10.78 -8.31 -7.74
C THR A 239 -9.76 -7.63 -6.82
N PRO A 240 -10.18 -6.77 -5.88
CA PRO A 240 -9.30 -6.25 -4.84
C PRO A 240 -8.63 -7.35 -3.99
N LEU A 241 -9.32 -8.47 -3.80
CA LEU A 241 -8.75 -9.65 -3.14
C LEU A 241 -7.58 -10.24 -3.94
N ASP A 242 -7.69 -10.32 -5.27
CA ASP A 242 -6.58 -10.78 -6.13
C ASP A 242 -5.35 -9.87 -5.97
N ALA A 243 -5.55 -8.55 -5.92
CA ALA A 243 -4.46 -7.60 -5.73
C ALA A 243 -3.75 -7.80 -4.37
N LEU A 244 -4.52 -8.03 -3.30
CA LEU A 244 -3.98 -8.30 -1.96
C LEU A 244 -3.28 -9.67 -1.89
N ALA A 245 -3.90 -10.72 -2.42
CA ALA A 245 -3.33 -12.06 -2.46
C ALA A 245 -2.03 -12.08 -3.26
N PHE A 246 -1.99 -11.38 -4.40
CA PHE A 246 -0.77 -11.21 -5.19
C PHE A 246 0.32 -10.53 -4.37
N ALA A 247 0.01 -9.44 -3.66
CA ALA A 247 1.00 -8.72 -2.88
C ALA A 247 1.69 -9.60 -1.83
N TYR A 248 0.92 -10.39 -1.07
CA TYR A 248 1.49 -11.32 -0.10
C TYR A 248 2.27 -12.45 -0.76
N LEU A 249 1.70 -13.11 -1.77
CA LEU A 249 2.37 -14.24 -2.44
C LEU A 249 3.65 -13.81 -3.14
N HIS A 250 3.64 -12.66 -3.82
CA HIS A 250 4.82 -12.10 -4.48
C HIS A 250 5.92 -11.78 -3.47
N ALA A 251 5.59 -11.09 -2.36
CA ALA A 251 6.53 -10.77 -1.30
C ALA A 251 7.16 -12.02 -0.68
N ILE A 252 6.36 -13.06 -0.40
CA ILE A 252 6.84 -14.33 0.16
C ILE A 252 7.77 -15.05 -0.82
N LEU A 253 7.38 -15.15 -2.10
CA LEU A 253 8.12 -15.89 -3.11
C LEU A 253 9.47 -15.25 -3.48
N HIS A 254 9.51 -13.91 -3.48
CA HIS A 254 10.68 -13.11 -3.87
C HIS A 254 11.47 -12.56 -2.68
N SER A 255 11.14 -12.98 -1.46
CA SER A 255 11.92 -12.68 -0.26
C SER A 255 13.38 -13.14 -0.41
N SER A 256 14.31 -12.36 0.14
CA SER A 256 15.76 -12.62 0.07
C SER A 256 16.19 -13.88 0.84
N THR A 257 15.35 -14.36 1.77
CA THR A 257 15.58 -15.59 2.53
C THR A 257 15.28 -16.81 1.64
N SER A 258 16.25 -17.16 0.79
CA SER A 258 16.18 -18.33 -0.07
C SER A 258 15.97 -19.60 0.76
N GLY A 259 14.78 -20.20 0.68
CA GLY A 259 14.46 -21.47 1.35
C GLY A 259 13.75 -21.37 2.69
N GLY A 260 13.20 -20.20 3.06
CA GLY A 260 12.39 -20.08 4.28
C GLY A 260 11.14 -20.98 4.31
N PRO A 261 10.61 -21.32 5.49
CA PRO A 261 9.43 -22.17 5.64
C PRO A 261 8.21 -21.60 4.90
N LEU A 262 8.05 -20.26 4.91
CA LEU A 262 6.96 -19.59 4.21
C LEU A 262 6.97 -19.84 2.70
N ARG A 263 8.12 -19.62 2.07
CA ARG A 263 8.31 -19.83 0.63
C ARG A 263 8.12 -21.30 0.26
N THR A 264 8.56 -22.22 1.11
CA THR A 264 8.38 -23.67 0.89
C THR A 264 6.89 -24.04 0.83
N GLN A 265 6.05 -23.48 1.72
CA GLN A 265 4.61 -23.76 1.69
C GLN A 265 3.92 -23.26 0.42
N VAL A 266 4.29 -22.06 -0.08
CA VAL A 266 3.71 -21.54 -1.34
C VAL A 266 4.23 -22.34 -2.53
N THR A 267 5.53 -22.63 -2.59
CA THR A 267 6.14 -23.34 -3.74
C THR A 267 5.68 -24.79 -3.89
N ARG A 268 5.22 -25.43 -2.81
CA ARG A 268 4.55 -26.75 -2.88
C ARG A 268 3.23 -26.73 -3.64
N ARG A 269 2.57 -25.56 -3.76
CA ARG A 269 1.27 -25.38 -4.40
C ARG A 269 1.46 -24.76 -5.78
N VAL A 270 1.50 -25.64 -6.79
CA VAL A 270 1.85 -25.27 -8.17
C VAL A 270 0.86 -24.25 -8.76
N ASN A 271 -0.42 -24.37 -8.43
CA ASN A 271 -1.46 -23.44 -8.89
C ASN A 271 -1.21 -22.01 -8.39
N LEU A 272 -0.86 -21.82 -7.11
CA LEU A 272 -0.53 -20.50 -6.56
C LEU A 272 0.70 -19.88 -7.23
N VAL A 273 1.75 -20.67 -7.47
CA VAL A 273 2.96 -20.19 -8.14
C VAL A 273 2.69 -19.83 -9.60
N ALA A 274 1.92 -20.66 -10.32
CA ALA A 274 1.55 -20.39 -11.70
C ALA A 274 0.67 -19.13 -11.81
N TRP A 275 -0.29 -18.98 -10.88
CA TRP A 275 -1.14 -17.81 -10.78
C TRP A 275 -0.33 -16.56 -10.48
N GLU A 276 0.57 -16.59 -9.50
CA GLU A 276 1.40 -15.44 -9.14
C GLU A 276 2.28 -15.00 -10.31
N ARG A 277 2.91 -15.92 -11.04
CA ARG A 277 3.73 -15.58 -12.20
C ARG A 277 2.94 -14.87 -13.30
N ARG A 278 1.73 -15.35 -13.58
CA ARG A 278 0.83 -14.73 -14.55
C ARG A 278 0.46 -13.31 -14.13
N VAL A 279 0.05 -13.15 -12.88
CA VAL A 279 -0.31 -11.82 -12.33
C VAL A 279 0.91 -10.91 -12.31
N SER A 280 2.08 -11.40 -11.92
CA SER A 280 3.35 -10.65 -11.93
C SER A 280 3.68 -10.09 -13.30
N GLY A 281 3.46 -10.87 -14.37
CA GLY A 281 3.62 -10.40 -15.74
C GLY A 281 2.67 -9.25 -16.09
N LEU A 282 1.40 -9.37 -15.70
CA LEU A 282 0.40 -8.30 -15.88
C LEU A 282 0.79 -7.04 -15.12
N VAL A 283 1.15 -7.16 -13.84
CA VAL A 283 1.53 -6.01 -13.02
C VAL A 283 2.77 -5.33 -13.57
N ARG A 284 3.81 -6.09 -13.97
CA ARG A 284 5.03 -5.51 -14.56
C ARG A 284 4.76 -4.75 -15.85
N ALA A 285 3.84 -5.22 -16.68
CA ALA A 285 3.52 -4.58 -17.96
C ALA A 285 2.85 -3.20 -17.80
N ALA A 286 2.16 -2.97 -16.67
CA ALA A 286 1.44 -1.72 -16.42
C ALA A 286 2.36 -0.54 -15.99
N PHE A 287 3.58 -0.84 -15.53
CA PHE A 287 4.48 0.15 -14.93
C PHE A 287 5.75 0.40 -15.75
N VAL A 288 6.23 1.63 -15.70
CA VAL A 288 7.49 2.07 -16.33
C VAL A 288 8.38 2.80 -15.33
N LYS A 289 9.71 2.78 -15.51
CA LYS A 289 10.63 3.48 -14.61
C LYS A 289 10.49 4.99 -14.75
N ALA A 290 10.57 5.74 -13.64
CA ALA A 290 10.63 7.19 -13.68
C ALA A 290 11.96 7.67 -14.31
N GLY A 291 11.96 7.85 -15.63
CA GLY A 291 13.12 8.32 -16.42
C GLY A 291 13.19 7.78 -17.85
N ASP A 292 12.45 6.71 -18.15
CA ASP A 292 12.53 6.01 -19.44
C ASP A 292 11.54 6.50 -20.52
N VAL A 293 10.95 7.70 -20.35
CA VAL A 293 10.05 8.35 -21.32
C VAL A 293 10.32 9.85 -21.41
#